data_AF-A0A925WFK1-F1
#
_entry.id   AF-A0A925WFK1-F1
#
_cell.length_a   1.000
_cell.length_b   1.000
_cell.length_c   1.000
_cell.angle_alpha   90.00
_cell.angle_beta   90.00
_cell.angle_gamma   90.00
#
_symmetry.space_group_name_H-M   'P 1'
#
loop_
_entity.id
_entity.type
_entity.pdbx_description
1 polymer ?
#
loop_
_entity_poly.entity_id
_entity_poly.type
_entity_poly.pdbx_seq_one_letter_code
_entity_poly.pdbx_strand_id
1 'polypeptide(L)' 'MITKAKDLTRQAATSPRQRTGGYVILSRMTDKARADIVGKMGDYHTNCPLDHLLLDWKGVEYAGVRIALESGATDEEIVA' A
#
# COMPACT_ATOMS: atom_id res chain seq x y z
N MET A 1 -9.90 -9.51 -9.08
CA MET A 1 -9.80 -8.22 -9.82
C MET A 1 -9.16 -7.22 -8.87
N ILE A 2 -8.17 -6.43 -9.30
CA ILE A 2 -7.53 -5.40 -8.45
C ILE A 2 -8.49 -4.20 -8.40
N THR A 3 -9.48 -4.24 -7.51
CA THR A 3 -10.67 -3.38 -7.63
C THR A 3 -10.49 -1.93 -7.13
N LYS A 4 -9.32 -1.53 -6.63
CA LYS A 4 -9.10 -0.18 -6.02
C LYS A 4 -7.73 0.46 -6.29
N ALA A 5 -7.05 0.14 -7.39
CA ALA A 5 -5.78 0.82 -7.69
C ALA A 5 -6.00 2.30 -8.03
N LYS A 6 -5.35 3.20 -7.28
CA LYS A 6 -5.36 4.64 -7.55
C LYS A 6 -4.36 4.96 -8.65
N ASP A 7 -4.73 5.85 -9.57
CA ASP A 7 -3.79 6.41 -10.53
C ASP A 7 -2.97 7.53 -9.87
N LEU A 8 -1.76 7.21 -9.41
CA LEU A 8 -0.90 8.15 -8.69
C LEU A 8 -0.25 9.20 -9.60
N THR A 9 -0.40 9.08 -10.92
CA THR A 9 -0.03 10.15 -11.86
C THR A 9 -1.01 11.32 -11.85
N ARG A 10 -2.24 11.09 -11.34
CA ARG A 10 -3.35 12.07 -11.37
C ARG A 10 -3.83 12.49 -9.99
N GLN A 11 -3.62 11.66 -8.97
CA GLN A 11 -4.03 11.94 -7.60
C GLN A 11 -3.00 11.45 -6.60
N ALA A 12 -2.95 12.08 -5.43
CA ALA A 12 -2.05 11.64 -4.37
C ALA A 12 -2.49 10.31 -3.76
N ALA A 13 -1.51 9.52 -3.30
CA ALA A 13 -1.78 8.38 -2.42
C ALA A 13 -2.42 8.85 -1.11
N THR A 14 -3.10 7.96 -0.40
CA THR A 14 -3.76 8.25 0.87
C THR A 14 -2.84 9.02 1.83
N SER A 15 -3.44 9.94 2.59
CA SER A 15 -2.74 10.74 3.59
C SER A 15 -1.99 9.81 4.56
N PRO A 16 -0.69 10.06 4.86
CA PRO A 16 0.04 9.30 5.86
C PRO A 16 -0.62 9.30 7.25
N ARG A 17 -1.47 10.28 7.54
CA ARG A 17 -2.16 10.44 8.84
C ARG A 17 -3.48 9.67 8.92
N GLN A 18 -4.01 9.20 7.80
CA GLN A 18 -5.20 8.36 7.81
C GLN A 18 -4.87 7.03 8.48
N ARG A 19 -5.74 6.60 9.39
CA ARG A 19 -5.57 5.36 10.13
C ARG A 19 -6.49 4.29 9.55
N THR A 20 -5.91 3.14 9.27
CA THR A 20 -6.63 1.94 8.80
C THR A 20 -6.20 0.77 9.65
N GLY A 21 -7.14 0.10 10.30
CA GLY A 21 -6.83 -0.91 11.32
C GLY A 21 -6.06 -0.35 12.53
N GLY A 22 -6.14 0.96 12.78
CA GLY A 22 -5.36 1.63 13.82
C GLY A 22 -3.94 2.04 13.39
N TYR A 23 -3.47 1.64 12.20
CA TYR A 23 -2.14 1.95 11.68
C TYR A 23 -2.15 3.16 10.76
N VAL A 24 -1.17 4.04 10.96
CA VAL A 24 -0.81 5.09 9.99
C VAL A 24 0.02 4.45 8.86
N ILE A 25 0.17 5.15 7.73
CA ILE A 25 0.97 4.72 6.55
C ILE A 25 0.38 3.51 5.79
N LEU A 26 -0.37 2.61 6.43
CA LEU A 26 -0.90 1.39 5.81
C LEU A 26 -1.61 1.65 4.47
N SER A 27 -2.69 2.45 4.47
CA SER A 27 -3.43 2.74 3.24
C SER A 27 -2.61 3.48 2.18
N ARG A 28 -1.59 4.23 2.60
CA ARG A 28 -0.67 4.88 1.68
C ARG A 28 0.25 3.87 1.01
N MET A 29 0.78 2.93 1.78
CA MET A 29 1.61 1.84 1.27
C MET A 29 0.81 0.94 0.34
N THR A 30 -0.41 0.53 0.71
CA THR A 30 -1.25 -0.32 -0.14
C THR A 30 -1.68 0.40 -1.42
N ASP A 31 -1.98 1.70 -1.37
CA ASP A 31 -2.22 2.52 -2.57
C ASP A 31 -1.02 2.51 -3.52
N LYS A 32 0.20 2.72 -2.99
CA LYS A 32 1.44 2.69 -3.79
C LYS A 32 1.69 1.31 -4.37
N ALA A 33 1.58 0.26 -3.57
CA ALA A 33 1.75 -1.11 -4.04
C ALA A 33 0.74 -1.47 -5.14
N ARG A 34 -0.55 -1.11 -4.99
CA ARG A 34 -1.56 -1.30 -6.04
C ARG A 34 -1.24 -0.50 -7.30
N ALA A 35 -0.78 0.74 -7.15
CA ALA A 35 -0.38 1.59 -8.27
C ALA A 35 0.85 1.03 -9.01
N ASP A 36 1.80 0.42 -8.29
CA ASP A 36 2.94 -0.30 -8.87
C ASP A 36 2.47 -1.46 -9.76
N ILE A 37 1.60 -2.31 -9.20
CA ILE A 37 1.08 -3.51 -9.87
C ILE A 37 0.38 -3.16 -11.19
N VAL A 38 -0.36 -2.04 -11.23
CA VAL A 38 -1.10 -1.61 -12.44
C VAL A 38 -0.33 -0.62 -13.32
N GLY A 39 0.93 -0.30 -12.98
CA GLY A 39 1.78 0.62 -13.77
C GLY A 39 1.32 2.08 -13.74
N LYS A 40 0.73 2.55 -12.64
CA LYS A 40 0.19 3.90 -12.44
C LYS A 40 0.83 4.65 -11.27
N MET A 41 2.11 4.39 -11.01
CA MET A 41 2.82 4.90 -9.83
C MET A 41 3.14 6.41 -9.90
N GLY A 42 3.33 7.00 -11.08
CA GLY A 42 3.83 8.38 -11.18
C GLY A 42 5.22 8.52 -10.54
N ASP A 43 5.44 9.61 -9.80
CA ASP A 43 6.72 9.89 -9.11
C ASP A 43 6.86 9.19 -7.75
N TYR A 44 5.90 8.33 -7.39
CA TYR A 44 5.98 7.57 -6.15
C TYR A 44 6.90 6.35 -6.28
N HIS A 45 7.37 5.84 -5.15
CA HIS A 45 8.15 4.61 -5.07
C HIS A 45 7.65 3.74 -3.92
N THR A 46 7.31 2.49 -4.19
CA THR A 46 6.88 1.51 -3.18
C THR A 46 8.06 0.76 -2.58
N ASN A 47 7.85 0.05 -1.47
CA ASN A 47 8.91 -0.63 -0.72
C ASN A 47 10.02 0.35 -0.26
N CYS A 48 9.61 1.57 0.11
CA CYS A 48 10.54 2.61 0.52
C CYS A 48 10.72 2.63 2.04
N PRO A 49 11.73 3.36 2.59
CA PRO A 49 11.97 3.41 4.03
C PRO A 49 10.73 3.79 4.87
N LEU A 50 9.81 4.58 4.31
CA LEU A 50 8.56 4.94 4.98
C LEU A 50 7.60 3.75 5.12
N ASP A 51 7.49 2.90 4.11
CA ASP A 51 6.63 1.71 4.16
C ASP A 51 7.20 0.69 5.16
N HIS A 52 8.54 0.56 5.18
CA HIS A 52 9.28 -0.27 6.12
C HIS A 52 9.09 0.12 7.59
N LEU A 53 8.81 1.39 7.91
CA LEU A 53 8.51 1.78 9.30
C LEU A 53 7.34 0.97 9.90
N LEU A 54 6.32 0.67 9.10
CA LEU A 54 5.19 -0.13 9.55
C LEU A 54 5.48 -1.63 9.44
N LEU A 55 6.07 -2.04 8.32
CA LEU A 55 6.35 -3.46 8.02
C LEU A 55 7.35 -4.06 9.01
N ASP A 56 8.46 -3.37 9.26
CA ASP A 56 9.50 -3.81 10.19
C ASP A 56 8.97 -3.84 11.62
N TRP A 57 8.14 -2.85 12.00
CA TRP A 57 7.48 -2.85 13.31
C TRP A 57 6.52 -4.03 13.49
N LYS A 58 5.89 -4.50 12.40
CA LYS A 58 5.04 -5.70 12.40
C LYS A 58 5.78 -7.00 12.15
N GLY A 59 7.05 -6.96 11.75
CA GLY A 59 7.80 -8.13 11.30
C GLY A 59 7.21 -8.77 10.04
N VAL A 60 6.66 -7.95 9.12
CA VAL A 60 6.02 -8.40 7.88
C VAL A 60 6.89 -8.03 6.69
N GLU A 61 7.10 -8.96 5.77
CA GLU A 61 7.83 -8.71 4.53
C GLU A 61 6.93 -8.07 3.46
N TYR A 62 7.43 -7.03 2.79
CA TYR A 62 6.69 -6.33 1.72
C TYR A 62 6.25 -7.28 0.59
N ALA A 63 7.06 -8.29 0.27
CA ALA A 63 6.75 -9.26 -0.77
C ALA A 63 5.43 -10.01 -0.49
N GLY A 64 5.15 -10.37 0.77
CA GLY A 64 3.91 -11.03 1.16
C GLY A 64 2.70 -10.10 1.00
N VAL A 65 2.84 -8.85 1.41
CA VAL A 65 1.80 -7.81 1.23
C VAL A 65 1.51 -7.59 -0.25
N ARG A 66 2.54 -7.53 -1.10
CA ARG A 66 2.37 -7.37 -2.55
C ARG A 66 1.59 -8.54 -3.15
N ILE A 67 1.91 -9.78 -2.80
CA ILE A 67 1.20 -10.97 -3.29
C ILE A 67 -0.29 -10.93 -2.91
N ALA A 68 -0.59 -10.55 -1.66
CA ALA A 68 -1.97 -10.37 -1.21
C ALA A 68 -2.70 -9.29 -2.02
N LEU A 69 -2.05 -8.15 -2.27
CA LEU A 69 -2.61 -7.05 -3.07
C LEU A 69 -2.82 -7.42 -4.55
N GLU A 70 -1.91 -8.19 -5.15
CA GLU A 70 -2.07 -8.76 -6.50
C GLU A 70 -3.28 -9.70 -6.58
N SER A 71 -3.52 -10.46 -5.51
CA SER A 71 -4.70 -11.32 -5.36
C SER A 71 -6.00 -10.55 -5.15
N GLY A 72 -5.93 -9.23 -4.94
CA GLY A 72 -7.07 -8.35 -4.77
C GLY A 72 -7.42 -8.02 -3.31
N ALA A 73 -6.51 -8.26 -2.37
CA ALA A 73 -6.75 -7.96 -0.96
C ALA A 73 -7.06 -6.48 -0.70
N THR A 74 -8.04 -6.27 0.16
CA THR A 74 -8.47 -4.97 0.70
C THR A 74 -7.53 -4.51 1.82
N ASP A 75 -7.59 -3.22 2.19
CA ASP A 75 -6.76 -2.74 3.29
C ASP A 75 -7.15 -3.42 4.61
N GLU A 76 -8.43 -3.71 4.79
CA GLU A 76 -8.97 -4.42 5.95
C GLU A 76 -8.43 -5.85 6.05
N GLU A 77 -8.21 -6.53 4.91
CA GLU A 77 -7.60 -7.87 4.88
C GLU A 77 -6.08 -7.82 5.10
N ILE A 78 -5.40 -6.73 4.75
CA ILE A 78 -3.97 -6.53 5.07
C ILE A 78 -3.77 -6.18 6.56
N VAL A 79 -4.77 -5.57 7.21
CA VAL A 79 -4.74 -5.27 8.64
C VAL A 79 -4.83 -6.53 9.50
N ALA A 80 -5.63 -7.52 9.05
CA ALA A 80 -5.99 -8.73 9.79
C ALA A 80 -4.79 -9.65 10.02
#